data_AF-A0A8C5XWJ7-F1
#
_entry.id   AF-A0A8C5XWJ7-F1
#
_cell.length_a   1.000
_cell.length_b   1.000
_cell.length_c   1.000
_cell.angle_alpha   90.00
_cell.angle_beta   90.00
_cell.angle_gamma   90.00
#
_symmetry.space_group_name_H-M   'P 1'
#
loop_
_entity.id
_entity.type
_entity.pdbx_description
1 polymer ?
#
loop_
_entity_poly.entity_id
_entity_poly.type
_entity_poly.pdbx_seq_one_letter_code
_entity_poly.pdbx_strand_id
1 'polypeptide(L)'
;MDRGRSFAKSSGGDAQISEKCKTFKDISKYFSKEEWSRLGYSQKTSYVYMKKNYDTMTRLGLKTNLPAFMSSKRRAIKSQAQGSAGQRQSRRNQ
;
A
#
# COMPACT_ATOMS: atom_id res chain seq x y z
N MET A 1 -36.13 5.97 -42.75
CA MET A 1 -35.96 5.47 -41.37
C MET A 1 -34.47 5.37 -41.13
N ASP A 2 -33.94 6.33 -40.39
CA ASP A 2 -32.50 6.58 -40.30
C ASP A 2 -32.09 6.57 -38.83
N ARG A 3 -31.22 5.62 -38.47
CA ARG A 3 -29.90 5.88 -37.89
C ARG A 3 -29.46 4.66 -37.11
N GLY A 4 -28.62 3.85 -37.76
CA GLY A 4 -27.80 2.85 -37.08
C GLY A 4 -27.02 3.54 -35.97
N ARG A 5 -27.39 3.24 -34.72
CA ARG A 5 -26.65 3.64 -33.53
C ARG A 5 -25.49 2.67 -33.37
N SER A 6 -24.44 2.90 -34.14
CA SER A 6 -23.15 2.25 -33.95
C SER A 6 -22.60 2.69 -32.60
N PHE A 7 -22.60 1.76 -31.64
CA PHE A 7 -21.88 1.92 -30.37
C PHE A 7 -20.39 1.96 -30.69
N ALA A 8 -19.84 3.16 -30.86
CA ALA A 8 -18.42 3.38 -30.94
C ALA A 8 -17.79 2.85 -29.64
N LYS A 9 -17.17 1.66 -29.73
CA LYS A 9 -16.30 1.12 -28.70
C LYS A 9 -15.13 2.08 -28.54
N SER A 10 -15.20 2.94 -27.53
CA SER A 10 -14.08 3.80 -27.15
C SER A 10 -12.88 2.94 -26.82
N SER A 11 -11.81 3.08 -27.60
CA SER A 11 -10.48 2.49 -27.37
C SER A 11 -9.68 3.20 -26.27
N GLY A 12 -10.33 4.06 -25.46
CA GLY A 12 -9.69 4.84 -24.40
C GLY A 12 -9.40 4.09 -23.09
N GLY A 13 -9.52 2.77 -23.06
CA GLY A 13 -9.29 1.94 -21.88
C GLY A 13 -7.81 1.78 -21.52
N ASP A 14 -6.96 1.55 -22.51
CA ASP A 14 -5.59 1.07 -22.28
C ASP A 14 -4.67 2.12 -21.63
N ALA A 15 -4.80 3.38 -22.05
CA ALA A 15 -4.02 4.48 -21.47
C ALA A 15 -4.40 4.74 -20.00
N GLN A 16 -5.71 4.75 -19.69
CA GLN A 16 -6.20 4.98 -18.33
C GLN A 16 -5.86 3.82 -17.40
N ILE A 17 -5.90 2.58 -17.89
CA ILE A 17 -5.49 1.40 -17.12
C ILE A 17 -3.99 1.48 -16.82
N SER A 18 -3.16 1.81 -17.82
CA SER A 18 -1.71 1.96 -17.66
C SER A 18 -1.33 3.01 -16.61
N GLU A 19 -1.95 4.19 -16.64
CA GLU A 19 -1.67 5.25 -15.67
C GLU A 19 -2.11 4.86 -14.25
N LYS A 20 -3.30 4.25 -14.10
CA LYS A 20 -3.78 3.73 -12.82
C LYS A 20 -2.84 2.68 -12.25
N CYS A 21 -2.36 1.74 -13.06
CA CYS A 21 -1.39 0.74 -12.65
C CYS A 21 -0.09 1.37 -12.13
N LYS A 22 0.40 2.46 -12.74
CA LYS A 22 1.57 3.20 -12.26
C LYS A 22 1.31 3.85 -10.89
N THR A 23 0.16 4.50 -10.71
CA THR A 23 -0.19 5.12 -9.42
C THR A 23 -0.32 4.09 -8.29
N PHE A 24 -0.89 2.92 -8.58
CA PHE A 24 -1.00 1.83 -7.60
C PHE A 24 0.37 1.28 -7.18
N LYS A 25 1.34 1.20 -8.10
CA LYS A 25 2.72 0.81 -7.77
C LYS A 25 3.40 1.81 -6.82
N ASP A 26 3.16 3.11 -6.99
CA ASP A 26 3.71 4.14 -6.09
C ASP A 26 3.11 4.05 -4.67
N ILE A 27 1.86 3.61 -4.55
CA ILE A 27 1.22 3.41 -3.25
C ILE A 27 1.61 2.06 -2.63
N SER A 28 1.73 0.99 -3.41
CA SER A 28 1.96 -0.36 -2.88
C SER A 28 3.25 -0.48 -2.07
N LYS A 29 4.24 0.40 -2.29
CA LYS A 29 5.51 0.42 -1.54
C LYS A 29 5.36 0.69 -0.03
N TYR A 30 4.22 1.26 0.37
CA TYR A 30 3.93 1.58 1.78
C TYR A 30 3.24 0.42 2.52
N PHE A 31 2.86 -0.65 1.80
CA PHE A 31 2.16 -1.81 2.34
C PHE A 31 3.02 -3.05 2.17
N SER A 32 2.83 -4.03 3.06
CA SER A 32 3.33 -5.38 2.78
C SER A 32 2.57 -5.99 1.60
N LYS A 33 3.18 -6.99 0.92
CA LYS A 33 2.52 -7.69 -0.19
C LYS A 33 1.16 -8.27 0.21
N GLU A 34 1.06 -8.79 1.42
CA GLU A 34 -0.17 -9.38 1.95
C GLU A 34 -1.25 -8.33 2.20
N GLU A 35 -0.91 -7.23 2.88
CA GLU A 35 -1.85 -6.13 3.12
C GLU A 35 -2.32 -5.52 1.80
N TRP A 36 -1.42 -5.29 0.85
CA TRP A 36 -1.75 -4.73 -0.46
C TRP A 36 -2.67 -5.64 -1.28
N SER A 37 -2.49 -6.96 -1.19
CA SER A 37 -3.36 -7.94 -1.85
C SER A 37 -4.75 -8.01 -1.23
N ARG A 38 -4.86 -7.79 0.09
CA ARG A 38 -6.15 -7.73 0.80
C ARG A 38 -6.97 -6.47 0.49
N LEU A 39 -6.34 -5.40 0.00
CA LEU A 39 -7.05 -4.16 -0.35
C LEU A 39 -7.81 -4.26 -1.67
N GLY A 40 -9.08 -3.87 -1.64
CA GLY A 40 -9.93 -3.74 -2.82
C GLY A 40 -9.58 -2.52 -3.68
N TYR A 41 -10.12 -2.47 -4.90
CA TYR A 41 -9.86 -1.38 -5.85
C TYR A 41 -10.24 0.02 -5.30
N SER A 42 -11.40 0.12 -4.65
CA SER A 42 -11.86 1.38 -4.04
C SER A 42 -10.90 1.86 -2.96
N GLN A 43 -10.46 0.98 -2.06
CA GLN A 43 -9.49 1.32 -1.02
C GLN A 43 -8.14 1.75 -1.61
N LYS A 44 -7.63 1.05 -2.62
CA LYS A 44 -6.41 1.42 -3.34
C LYS A 44 -6.52 2.81 -3.97
N THR A 45 -7.69 3.13 -4.52
CA THR A 45 -7.99 4.45 -5.10
C THR A 45 -7.99 5.53 -4.02
N SER A 46 -8.58 5.28 -2.85
CA SER A 46 -8.55 6.20 -1.72
C SER A 46 -7.11 6.51 -1.27
N TYR A 47 -6.23 5.51 -1.19
CA TYR A 47 -4.82 5.76 -0.84
C TYR A 47 -4.06 6.58 -1.88
N VAL A 48 -4.33 6.38 -3.18
CA VAL A 48 -3.79 7.25 -4.25
C VAL A 48 -4.23 8.69 -4.02
N TYR A 49 -5.51 8.90 -3.72
CA TYR A 49 -6.05 10.24 -3.47
C TYR A 49 -5.43 10.87 -2.23
N MET A 50 -5.32 10.13 -1.12
CA MET A 50 -4.71 10.63 0.12
C MET A 50 -3.26 11.07 -0.09
N LYS A 51 -2.46 10.31 -0.85
CA LYS A 51 -1.09 10.70 -1.19
C LYS A 51 -1.06 11.95 -2.06
N LYS A 52 -1.85 12.00 -3.13
CA LYS A 52 -1.91 13.16 -4.04
C LYS A 52 -2.35 14.44 -3.32
N ASN A 53 -3.31 14.31 -2.39
CA ASN A 53 -3.76 15.42 -1.56
C ASN A 53 -2.63 15.91 -0.65
N TYR A 54 -1.94 15.00 0.04
CA TYR A 54 -0.77 15.34 0.87
C TYR A 54 0.33 16.05 0.07
N ASP A 55 0.72 15.50 -1.08
CA ASP A 55 1.73 16.08 -1.96
C ASP A 55 1.32 17.49 -2.43
N THR A 56 0.03 17.69 -2.72
CA THR A 56 -0.53 18.98 -3.15
C THR A 56 -0.51 20.01 -2.01
N MET A 57 -0.99 19.64 -0.82
CA MET A 57 -0.97 20.54 0.34
C MET A 57 0.47 20.93 0.72
N THR A 58 1.40 19.97 0.65
CA THR A 58 2.82 20.22 0.89
C THR A 58 3.42 21.19 -0.13
N ARG A 59 3.09 21.02 -1.42
CA ARG A 59 3.53 21.93 -2.49
C ARG A 59 2.97 23.35 -2.33
N LEU A 60 1.80 23.48 -1.71
CA LEU A 60 1.20 24.78 -1.38
C LEU A 60 1.81 25.42 -0.12
N GLY A 61 2.82 24.80 0.50
CA GLY A 61 3.46 25.31 1.72
C GLY A 61 2.62 25.11 2.99
N LEU A 62 1.55 24.32 2.92
CA LEU A 62 0.72 24.03 4.09
C LEU A 62 1.42 23.00 4.97
N LYS A 63 1.48 23.29 6.28
CA LYS A 63 1.93 22.32 7.28
C LYS A 63 0.90 21.21 7.41
N THR A 64 1.20 20.05 6.82
CA THR A 64 0.31 18.89 6.86
C THR A 64 1.01 17.69 7.45
N ASN A 65 0.27 16.91 8.24
CA ASN A 65 0.79 15.70 8.84
C ASN A 65 0.94 14.61 7.77
N LEU A 66 2.04 13.85 7.87
CA LEU A 66 2.26 12.70 7.01
C LEU A 66 1.14 11.66 7.22
N PRO A 67 0.45 11.20 6.16
CA PRO A 67 -0.57 10.18 6.30
C PRO A 67 -0.03 8.93 6.98
N ALA A 68 -0.82 8.34 7.89
CA ALA A 68 -0.39 7.21 8.71
C ALA A 68 0.15 6.03 7.87
N PHE A 69 -0.47 5.74 6.73
CA PHE A 69 -0.03 4.66 5.83
C PHE A 69 1.34 4.94 5.18
N MET A 70 1.70 6.21 4.96
CA MET A 70 3.02 6.61 4.43
C MET A 70 4.11 6.58 5.52
N SER A 71 3.71 6.61 6.79
CA SER A 71 4.66 6.50 7.90
C SER A 71 5.17 5.06 8.00
N SER A 72 6.35 4.80 7.42
CA SER A 72 6.96 3.47 7.30
C SER A 72 7.45 2.87 8.64
N LYS A 73 6.89 3.29 9.79
CA LYS A 73 7.29 2.84 11.14
C LYS A 73 7.03 1.35 11.43
N ARG A 74 6.52 0.57 10.48
CA ARG A 74 6.25 -0.87 10.62
C ARG A 74 7.39 -1.77 10.13
N ARG A 75 8.65 -1.47 10.50
CA ARG A 75 9.82 -2.33 10.27
C ARG A 75 10.63 -2.58 11.55
N ALA A 76 9.99 -3.05 12.61
CA ALA A 76 10.71 -3.49 13.81
C ALA A 76 9.96 -4.56 14.65
N ILE A 77 9.32 -5.56 14.03
CA ILE A 77 8.91 -6.77 14.77
C ILE A 77 9.28 -8.01 13.96
N LYS A 78 10.58 -8.23 13.72
CA LYS A 78 11.15 -9.55 13.39
C LYS A 78 12.62 -9.58 13.81
N SER A 79 12.86 -9.68 15.11
CA SER A 79 14.16 -10.10 15.66
C SER A 79 14.04 -10.42 17.15
N GLN A 80 13.61 -11.64 17.46
CA GLN A 80 14.07 -12.50 18.58
C GLN A 80 13.07 -13.65 18.77
N ALA A 81 13.09 -14.60 17.84
CA ALA A 81 12.78 -15.96 18.23
C ALA A 81 13.92 -16.39 19.15
N GLN A 82 13.63 -16.50 20.44
CA GLN A 82 14.54 -16.92 21.50
C GLN A 82 15.06 -18.33 21.18
N GLY A 83 16.21 -18.41 20.53
CA GLY A 83 17.09 -19.56 20.65
C GLY A 83 18.03 -19.30 21.82
N SER A 84 17.76 -19.89 22.98
CA SER A 84 18.79 -20.03 24.01
C SER A 84 18.58 -21.32 24.80
N ALA A 85 19.37 -22.31 24.38
CA ALA A 85 20.08 -23.28 25.19
C ALA A 85 19.30 -24.01 26.29
N GLY A 86 19.09 -25.31 26.04
CA GLY A 86 18.99 -26.26 27.14
C GLY A 86 20.23 -26.19 28.02
N GLN A 87 20.02 -26.01 29.32
CA GLN A 87 20.97 -26.43 30.35
C GLN A 87 20.21 -27.31 31.33
N ARG A 88 20.39 -28.63 31.12
CA ARG A 88 20.31 -29.62 32.20
C ARG A 88 21.29 -29.18 33.28
N GLN A 89 20.81 -28.90 34.47
CA GLN A 89 21.66 -28.92 35.66
C GLN A 89 21.11 -29.92 36.66
N SER A 90 21.62 -31.14 36.54
CA SER A 90 21.64 -32.14 37.59
C SER A 90 22.63 -31.67 38.67
N ARG A 91 22.13 -31.40 39.88
CA ARG A 91 22.85 -31.46 41.17
C ARG A 91 21.79 -31.82 42.22
N ARG A 92 21.70 -33.05 42.74
CA ARG A 92 22.62 -33.81 43.62
C ARG A 92 22.89 -33.08 44.95
N ASN A 93 22.22 -33.60 45.98
CA ASN A 93 22.48 -33.60 47.43
C ASN A 93 22.47 -32.26 48.21
N GLN A 94 21.53 -32.12 49.15
CA GLN A 94 21.73 -32.46 50.58
C GLN A 94 20.38 -32.82 51.21
#